data_AF-V7IGQ7-F1
#
_entry.id   AF-V7IGQ7-F1
#
_cell.length_a   1.000
_cell.length_b   1.000
_cell.length_c   1.000
_cell.angle_alpha   90.00
_cell.angle_beta   90.00
_cell.angle_gamma   90.00
#
_symmetry.space_group_name_H-M   'P 1'
#
loop_
_entity.id
_entity.type
_entity.pdbx_description
1 polymer ?
#
loop_
_entity_poly.entity_id
_entity_poly.type
_entity_poly.pdbx_seq_one_letter_code
_entity_poly.pdbx_strand_id
1 'polypeptide(L)' 'EEAQAVDRTDGLSMSFPDWRFNLRSSNTEPVVRLNVESRGDQYLMRENTYRILEFLRDS' A
#
# COMPACT_ATOMS: atom_id res chain seq x y z
N GLU A 1 8.01 -9.89 4.22
CA GLU A 1 9.20 -9.03 4.41
C GLU A 1 8.93 -8.10 5.57
N GLU A 2 9.98 -7.70 6.31
CA GLU A 2 9.85 -6.65 7.33
C GLU A 2 9.90 -5.27 6.66
N ALA A 3 9.05 -4.36 7.10
CA ALA A 3 9.05 -2.99 6.59
C ALA A 3 10.24 -2.21 7.18
N GLN A 4 10.93 -1.44 6.32
CA GLN A 4 12.00 -0.53 6.73
C GLN A 4 11.45 0.67 7.53
N ALA A 5 10.21 1.06 7.28
CA ALA A 5 9.52 2.11 8.01
C ALA A 5 8.01 1.86 8.01
N VAL A 6 7.37 2.22 9.12
CA VAL A 6 5.92 2.23 9.29
C VAL A 6 5.51 3.58 9.85
N ASP A 7 4.59 4.27 9.16
CA ASP A 7 3.97 5.50 9.63
C ASP A 7 2.43 5.35 9.69
N ARG A 8 1.82 6.02 10.68
CA ARG A 8 0.37 5.95 10.96
C ARG A 8 -0.33 7.32 10.97
N THR A 9 0.33 8.37 10.49
CA THR A 9 -0.17 9.75 10.64
C THR A 9 -1.29 10.09 9.65
N ASP A 10 -1.28 9.48 8.45
CA ASP A 10 -2.34 9.59 7.43
C ASP A 10 -2.65 8.22 6.81
N GLY A 11 -3.39 7.41 7.57
CA GLY A 11 -3.58 5.99 7.27
C GLY A 11 -2.35 5.15 7.61
N LEU A 12 -2.17 4.02 6.94
CA LEU A 12 -1.02 3.13 7.10
C LEU A 12 -0.06 3.31 5.92
N SER A 13 1.15 3.79 6.21
CA SER A 13 2.24 3.84 5.24
C SER A 13 3.32 2.83 5.61
N MET A 14 3.76 2.02 4.66
CA MET A 14 4.86 1.09 4.85
C MET A 14 5.83 1.16 3.68
N SER A 15 7.12 1.22 4.00
CA SER A 15 8.21 1.26 3.00
C SER A 15 9.08 0.00 3.10
N PHE A 16 9.41 -0.55 1.94
CA PHE A 16 10.32 -1.67 1.74
C PHE A 16 11.48 -1.22 0.83
N PRO A 17 12.53 -2.03 0.62
CA PRO A 17 13.69 -1.63 -0.19
C PRO A 17 13.31 -1.09 -1.58
N ASP A 18 12.43 -1.81 -2.27
CA ASP A 18 12.13 -1.58 -3.70
C ASP A 18 10.72 -1.06 -3.97
N TRP A 19 9.86 -1.03 -2.96
CA TRP A 19 8.47 -0.59 -3.10
C TRP A 19 7.92 -0.03 -1.79
N ARG A 20 6.83 0.72 -1.88
CA ARG A 20 6.08 1.19 -0.72
C ARG A 20 4.60 1.27 -1.04
N PHE A 21 3.79 1.36 0.00
CA PHE A 21 2.38 1.67 -0.15
C PHE A 21 1.88 2.64 0.92
N ASN A 22 0.76 3.29 0.63
CA ASN A 22 -0.06 4.02 1.58
C ASN A 22 -1.52 3.60 1.43
N LEU A 23 -2.13 3.24 2.56
CA LEU A 23 -3.55 2.87 2.67
C LEU A 23 -4.24 3.85 3.61
N ARG A 24 -5.20 4.63 3.12
CA ARG A 24 -5.90 5.64 3.94
C ARG A 24 -7.39 5.70 3.65
N SER A 25 -8.18 6.05 4.65
CA SER A 25 -9.59 6.39 4.44
C SER A 25 -9.69 7.70 3.65
N SER A 26 -10.67 7.81 2.77
CA SER A 26 -10.98 9.08 2.13
C SER A 26 -11.64 10.05 3.11
N ASN A 27 -11.23 11.31 3.07
CA ASN A 27 -11.82 12.36 3.91
C ASN A 27 -13.22 12.82 3.43
N THR A 28 -13.58 12.58 2.17
CA THR A 28 -14.77 13.15 1.54
C THR A 28 -15.73 12.11 0.96
N GLU A 29 -15.31 10.84 0.89
CA GLU A 29 -16.06 9.76 0.25
C GLU A 29 -15.97 8.51 1.11
N PRO A 30 -16.97 7.61 1.12
CA PRO A 30 -16.95 6.37 1.90
C PRO A 30 -16.11 5.29 1.21
N VAL A 31 -14.85 5.59 0.91
CA VAL A 31 -13.91 4.71 0.20
C VAL A 31 -12.55 4.68 0.88
N VAL A 32 -11.81 3.58 0.69
CA VAL A 32 -10.40 3.46 1.07
C VAL A 32 -9.53 3.70 -0.17
N ARG A 33 -8.44 4.45 -0.01
CA ARG A 33 -7.45 4.70 -1.06
C ARG A 33 -6.20 3.89 -0.81
N LEU A 34 -5.76 3.17 -1.83
CA LEU A 34 -4.49 2.45 -1.86
C LEU A 34 -3.59 3.07 -2.94
N ASN A 35 -2.43 3.55 -2.52
CA ASN A 35 -1.35 3.95 -3.43
C ASN A 35 -0.20 2.96 -3.29
N VAL A 36 0.30 2.44 -4.41
CA VAL A 36 1.47 1.54 -4.46
C VAL A 36 2.46 2.07 -5.48
N GLU A 37 3.74 2.09 -5.13
CA GLU A 37 4.83 2.50 -6.02
C GLU A 37 6.05 1.61 -5.84
N SER A 38 6.88 1.51 -6.89
CA SER A 38 8.13 0.76 -6.91
C SER A 38 9.25 1.58 -7.55
N ARG A 39 10.49 1.15 -7.36
CA ARG A 39 11.68 1.75 -7.98
C ARG A 39 11.84 1.33 -9.45
N GLY A 40 10.90 1.73 -10.29
CA GLY A 40 10.94 1.43 -11.73
C GLY A 40 10.56 -0.01 -12.11
N ASP A 41 10.14 -0.83 -11.15
CA ASP A 41 9.69 -2.20 -11.38
C ASP A 41 8.16 -2.28 -11.44
N GLN A 42 7.61 -2.25 -12.65
CA GLN A 42 6.17 -2.31 -12.85
C GLN A 42 5.57 -3.67 -12.43
N TYR A 43 6.32 -4.76 -12.56
CA TYR A 43 5.83 -6.08 -12.19
C TYR A 43 5.68 -6.18 -10.67
N LEU A 44 6.71 -5.77 -9.92
CA LEU A 44 6.69 -5.74 -8.45
C LEU A 44 5.56 -4.86 -7.91
N MET A 45 5.33 -3.69 -8.51
CA MET A 45 4.22 -2.82 -8.12
C MET A 45 2.87 -3.50 -8.33
N ARG A 46 2.66 -4.15 -9.49
CA ARG A 46 1.39 -4.85 -9.79
C ARG A 46 1.18 -6.04 -8.86
N GLU A 47 2.20 -6.87 -8.66
CA GLU A 47 2.14 -8.04 -7.79
C GLU A 47 1.73 -7.63 -6.37
N ASN A 48 2.39 -6.63 -5.79
CA ASN A 48 2.07 -6.18 -4.43
C ASN A 48 0.71 -5.47 -4.36
N THR A 49 0.30 -4.78 -5.42
CA THR A 49 -1.07 -4.24 -5.51
C THR A 49 -2.11 -5.35 -5.41
N TYR A 50 -1.96 -6.44 -6.18
CA TYR A 50 -2.88 -7.56 -6.13
C TYR A 50 -2.89 -8.24 -4.76
N ARG A 51 -1.71 -8.47 -4.16
CA ARG A 51 -1.59 -9.07 -2.81
C ARG A 51 -2.34 -8.26 -1.76
N ILE A 52 -2.19 -6.94 -1.75
CA ILE A 52 -2.87 -6.07 -0.79
C ILE A 52 -4.39 -6.08 -1.04
N LEU A 53 -4.82 -6.01 -2.30
CA LEU A 53 -6.24 -6.05 -2.63
C LEU A 53 -6.90 -7.38 -2.28
N GLU A 54 -6.20 -8.50 -2.41
CA GLU A 54 -6.67 -9.81 -1.98
C GLU A 54 -6.88 -9.83 -0.46
N PHE A 55 -5.87 -9.38 0.31
CA PHE A 55 -5.99 -9.29 1.77
C PHE A 55 -7.17 -8.42 2.23
N LEU A 56 -7.42 -7.28 1.56
CA LEU A 56 -8.52 -6.38 1.89
C LEU A 56 -9.91 -6.94 1.54
N ARG A 57 -10.01 -7.90 0.62
CA ARG A 57 -11.30 -8.52 0.25
C ARG A 57 -11.68 -9.65 1.18
N ASP A 58 -10.68 -10.29 1.77
CA ASP A 58 -10.85 -11.40 2.71
C ASP A 58 -11.02 -10.93 4.18
N SER A 59 -10.96 -9.61 4.42
CA SER A 59 -11.13 -8.94 5.72
C SER A 59 -12.56 -8.43 5.92
#